data_AF-A0A7L7MG41-F1
#
_entry.id   AF-A0A7L7MG41-F1
#
_cell.length_a   1.000
_cell.length_b   1.000
_cell.length_c   1.000
_cell.angle_alpha   90.00
_cell.angle_beta   90.00
_cell.angle_gamma   90.00
#
_symmetry.space_group_name_H-M   'P 1'
#
loop_
_entity.id
_entity.type
_entity.pdbx_description
1 polymer ?
#
loop_
_entity_poly.entity_id
_entity_poly.type
_entity_poly.pdbx_seq_one_letter_code
_entity_poly.pdbx_strand_id
1 'polypeptide(L)'
;MPVPDHHHSRPHPPTALDPVIGPREAGEFLEYRAVEMAALDCLDPDHAHEIVCERAAEGDPVVLAASRQTWTLREGADPERAPGETLDIRDRLTDPPRVRVRADGSPATAELPIAVLQMYRLASWDRG
;
A
#
# COMPACT_ATOMS: atom_id res chain seq x y z
N MET A 1 18.37 -8.22 -32.16
CA MET A 1 17.73 -7.41 -31.10
C MET A 1 16.32 -7.92 -30.91
N PRO A 2 15.93 -8.37 -29.72
CA PRO A 2 14.52 -8.32 -29.35
C PRO A 2 14.32 -7.62 -28.00
N VAL A 3 13.41 -6.65 -27.97
CA VAL A 3 12.49 -6.26 -26.88
C VAL A 3 11.44 -5.34 -27.52
N PRO A 4 10.16 -5.37 -27.10
CA PRO A 4 9.76 -5.45 -25.69
C PRO A 4 8.81 -6.60 -25.33
N ASP A 5 9.10 -7.19 -24.16
CA ASP A 5 8.13 -7.94 -23.36
C ASP A 5 7.05 -6.97 -22.88
N HIS A 6 5.85 -7.08 -23.44
CA HIS A 6 4.67 -6.49 -22.84
C HIS A 6 4.27 -7.36 -21.65
N HIS A 7 4.74 -7.01 -20.45
CA HIS A 7 4.10 -7.45 -19.21
C HIS A 7 2.64 -7.00 -19.26
N HIS A 8 1.75 -7.90 -19.70
CA HIS A 8 0.32 -7.74 -19.52
C HIS A 8 0.07 -8.01 -18.04
N SER A 9 0.00 -6.96 -17.23
CA SER A 9 -0.50 -7.07 -15.86
C SER A 9 -1.81 -7.85 -15.89
N ARG A 10 -1.88 -8.92 -15.09
CA ARG A 10 -3.13 -9.67 -14.94
C ARG A 10 -4.23 -8.70 -14.48
N PRO A 11 -5.45 -8.81 -15.03
CA PRO A 11 -6.55 -7.96 -14.59
C PRO A 11 -6.82 -8.19 -13.09
N HIS A 12 -6.87 -7.09 -12.33
CA HIS A 12 -7.22 -7.08 -10.91
C HIS A 12 -8.59 -6.40 -10.71
N PRO A 13 -9.33 -6.71 -9.63
CA PRO A 13 -10.53 -5.95 -9.27
C PRO A 13 -10.17 -4.48 -9.01
N PRO A 14 -11.12 -3.53 -9.14
CA PRO A 14 -10.85 -2.14 -8.82
C PRO A 14 -10.35 -1.94 -7.38
N THR A 15 -9.31 -1.12 -7.18
CA THR A 15 -8.68 -0.89 -5.87
C THR A 15 -8.56 0.60 -5.54
N ALA A 16 -8.23 0.89 -4.28
CA ALA A 16 -7.91 2.25 -3.84
C ALA A 16 -6.67 2.86 -4.53
N LEU A 17 -5.86 2.05 -5.24
CA LEU A 17 -4.69 2.53 -6.00
C LEU A 17 -5.07 3.06 -7.38
N ASP A 18 -6.11 2.50 -8.01
CA ASP A 18 -6.49 2.85 -9.38
C ASP A 18 -6.75 4.36 -9.57
N PRO A 19 -7.48 5.07 -8.68
CA PRO A 19 -7.66 6.51 -8.81
C PRO A 19 -6.41 7.32 -8.42
N VAL A 20 -5.40 6.72 -7.79
CA VAL A 20 -4.20 7.40 -7.27
C VAL A 20 -3.03 7.31 -8.25
N ILE A 21 -2.79 6.13 -8.84
CA ILE A 21 -1.66 5.86 -9.73
C ILE A 21 -2.06 5.32 -11.11
N GLY A 22 -3.35 5.06 -11.34
CA GLY A 22 -3.84 4.44 -12.58
C GLY A 22 -3.91 2.91 -12.47
N PRO A 23 -4.83 2.26 -13.22
CA PRO A 23 -5.09 0.82 -13.09
C PRO A 23 -3.91 -0.04 -13.56
N ARG A 24 -3.14 0.39 -14.56
CA ARG A 24 -1.98 -0.39 -15.04
C ARG A 24 -0.90 -0.43 -13.98
N GLU A 25 -0.52 0.74 -13.46
CA GLU A 25 0.48 0.89 -12.41
C GLU A 25 0.04 0.21 -11.11
N ALA A 26 -1.26 0.25 -10.79
CA ALA A 26 -1.83 -0.50 -9.68
C ALA A 26 -1.64 -2.01 -9.87
N GLY A 27 -1.93 -2.55 -11.06
CA GLY A 27 -1.72 -3.97 -11.37
C GLY A 27 -0.26 -4.40 -11.21
N GLU A 28 0.69 -3.64 -11.74
CA GLU A 28 2.13 -3.89 -11.58
C GLU A 28 2.55 -3.91 -10.10
N PHE A 29 2.01 -2.99 -9.30
CA PHE A 29 2.27 -2.95 -7.86
C PHE A 29 1.71 -4.17 -7.13
N LEU A 30 0.48 -4.59 -7.45
CA LEU A 30 -0.16 -5.75 -6.81
C LEU A 30 0.55 -7.04 -7.18
N GLU A 31 1.01 -7.18 -8.42
CA GLU A 31 1.83 -8.31 -8.84
C GLU A 31 3.13 -8.38 -8.04
N TYR A 32 3.86 -7.27 -7.92
CA TYR A 32 5.05 -7.19 -7.08
C TYR A 32 4.76 -7.57 -5.62
N ARG A 33 3.64 -7.09 -5.07
CA ARG A 33 3.23 -7.37 -3.69
C ARG A 33 2.85 -8.84 -3.48
N ALA A 34 2.23 -9.46 -4.48
CA ALA A 34 1.91 -10.89 -4.48
C ALA A 34 3.18 -11.75 -4.46
N VAL A 35 4.19 -11.39 -5.27
CA VAL A 35 5.51 -12.06 -5.27
C VAL A 35 6.19 -11.92 -3.89
N GLU A 36 6.16 -10.72 -3.29
CA GLU A 36 6.69 -10.50 -1.94
C GLU A 36 5.98 -11.37 -0.90
N MET A 37 4.64 -11.41 -0.92
CA MET A 37 3.84 -12.22 0.01
C MET A 37 4.10 -13.71 -0.17
N ALA A 38 4.14 -14.21 -1.41
CA ALA A 38 4.47 -15.60 -1.70
C ALA A 38 5.83 -16.01 -1.12
N ALA A 39 6.83 -15.13 -1.23
CA ALA A 39 8.17 -15.38 -0.71
C ALA A 39 8.23 -15.35 0.83
N LEU A 40 7.52 -14.43 1.48
CA LEU A 40 7.52 -14.29 2.95
C LEU A 40 6.72 -15.40 3.63
N ASP A 41 5.57 -15.77 3.08
CA ASP A 41 4.61 -16.70 3.69
C ASP A 41 4.68 -18.11 3.08
N CYS A 42 5.62 -18.37 2.16
CA CYS A 42 5.77 -19.64 1.43
C CYS A 42 4.47 -20.09 0.74
N LEU A 43 3.72 -19.15 0.15
CA LEU A 43 2.47 -19.41 -0.54
C LEU A 43 2.69 -19.73 -2.02
N ASP A 44 1.72 -20.41 -2.62
CA ASP A 44 1.63 -20.52 -4.08
C ASP A 44 1.45 -19.13 -4.72
N PRO A 45 2.13 -18.81 -5.84
CA PRO A 45 2.05 -17.49 -6.47
C PRO A 45 0.64 -17.08 -6.92
N ASP A 46 -0.16 -18.01 -7.46
CA ASP A 46 -1.52 -17.70 -7.88
C ASP A 46 -2.40 -17.40 -6.66
N HIS A 47 -2.25 -18.18 -5.59
CA HIS A 47 -2.97 -17.97 -4.35
C HIS A 47 -2.58 -16.64 -3.65
N ALA A 48 -1.29 -16.30 -3.62
CA ALA A 48 -0.83 -15.02 -3.07
C ALA A 48 -1.38 -13.83 -3.86
N HIS A 49 -1.47 -13.96 -5.20
CA HIS A 49 -2.06 -12.93 -6.05
C HIS A 49 -3.56 -12.74 -5.78
N GLU A 50 -4.32 -13.82 -5.61
CA GLU A 50 -5.74 -13.75 -5.23
C GLU A 50 -5.92 -13.01 -3.90
N ILE A 51 -5.15 -13.38 -2.87
CA ILE A 51 -5.20 -12.74 -1.54
C ILE A 51 -4.86 -11.25 -1.64
N VAL A 52 -3.80 -10.90 -2.36
CA VAL A 52 -3.39 -9.50 -2.53
C VAL A 52 -4.46 -8.68 -3.24
N CYS A 53 -5.05 -9.22 -4.31
CA CYS A 53 -6.11 -8.54 -5.05
C CYS A 53 -7.36 -8.32 -4.20
N GLU A 54 -7.81 -9.36 -3.49
CA GLU A 54 -8.97 -9.28 -2.60
C GLU A 54 -8.77 -8.22 -1.51
N ARG A 55 -7.65 -8.30 -0.79
CA ARG A 55 -7.30 -7.34 0.27
C ARG A 55 -7.10 -5.93 -0.25
N ALA A 56 -6.50 -5.76 -1.42
CA ALA A 56 -6.34 -4.44 -2.03
C ALA A 56 -7.69 -3.82 -2.42
N ALA A 57 -8.64 -4.64 -2.91
CA ALA A 57 -10.00 -4.21 -3.20
C ALA A 57 -10.75 -3.77 -1.93
N GLU A 58 -10.48 -4.43 -0.80
CA GLU A 58 -11.02 -4.06 0.53
C GLU A 58 -10.33 -2.84 1.16
N GLY A 59 -9.25 -2.34 0.56
CA GLY A 59 -8.50 -1.21 1.10
C GLY A 59 -7.54 -1.59 2.23
N ASP A 60 -7.10 -2.85 2.32
CA ASP A 60 -6.21 -3.34 3.36
C ASP A 60 -4.84 -2.62 3.33
N PRO A 61 -4.48 -1.86 4.38
CA PRO A 61 -3.21 -1.17 4.42
C PRO A 61 -1.98 -2.08 4.43
N VAL A 62 -2.09 -3.34 4.86
CA VAL A 62 -0.96 -4.27 4.86
C VAL A 62 -0.45 -4.51 3.44
N VAL A 63 -1.37 -4.59 2.49
CA VAL A 63 -1.11 -4.79 1.07
C VAL A 63 -0.79 -3.46 0.39
N LEU A 64 -1.58 -2.43 0.68
CA LEU A 64 -1.54 -1.15 -0.03
C LEU A 64 -0.36 -0.26 0.37
N ALA A 65 0.10 -0.31 1.62
CA ALA A 65 1.12 0.61 2.10
C ALA A 65 2.42 0.48 1.30
N ALA A 66 2.97 1.61 0.90
CA ALA A 66 4.26 1.73 0.25
C ALA A 66 4.89 3.08 0.58
N SER A 67 6.20 3.19 0.39
CA SER A 67 6.91 4.46 0.56
C SER A 67 6.39 5.53 -0.40
N ARG A 68 6.48 6.79 0.05
CA ARG A 68 6.03 8.00 -0.66
C ARG A 68 4.52 8.10 -0.86
N GLN A 69 3.74 7.28 -0.17
CA GLN A 69 2.29 7.46 -0.10
C GLN A 69 1.93 8.47 0.99
N THR A 70 0.91 9.26 0.73
CA THR A 70 0.25 10.09 1.74
C THR A 70 -1.12 9.51 2.04
N TRP A 71 -1.39 9.34 3.33
CA TRP A 71 -2.62 8.81 3.88
C TRP A 71 -3.33 9.89 4.69
N THR A 72 -4.64 10.04 4.51
CA THR A 72 -5.47 11.06 5.20
C THR A 72 -6.42 10.37 6.17
N LEU A 73 -6.62 10.95 7.35
CA LEU A 73 -7.52 10.41 8.35
C LEU A 73 -8.94 10.31 7.75
N ARG A 74 -9.60 9.16 7.92
CA ARG A 74 -10.97 8.97 7.43
C ARG A 74 -11.94 9.84 8.22
N GLU A 75 -12.99 10.30 7.53
CA GLU A 75 -14.12 10.93 8.21
C GLU A 75 -14.74 9.95 9.21
N GLY A 76 -14.89 10.38 10.46
CA GLY A 76 -15.42 9.56 11.55
C GLY A 76 -14.40 8.70 12.30
N ALA A 77 -13.13 8.70 11.91
CA ALA A 77 -12.07 8.14 12.75
C ALA A 77 -11.84 9.02 13.99
N ASP A 78 -11.49 8.41 15.12
CA ASP A 78 -11.22 9.12 16.37
C ASP A 78 -9.90 9.92 16.27
N PRO A 79 -9.95 11.27 16.25
CA PRO A 79 -8.77 12.10 16.11
C PRO A 79 -7.86 12.04 17.34
N GLU A 80 -8.38 11.72 18.54
CA GLU A 80 -7.56 11.62 19.76
C GLU A 80 -6.66 10.38 19.76
N ARG A 81 -7.02 9.38 18.96
CA ARG A 81 -6.24 8.15 18.75
C ARG A 81 -5.34 8.21 17.52
N ALA A 82 -5.53 9.21 16.66
CA ALA A 82 -4.77 9.39 15.44
C ALA A 82 -3.44 10.11 15.72
N PRO A 83 -2.30 9.65 15.20
CA PRO A 83 -1.02 10.38 15.30
C PRO A 83 -1.00 11.74 14.60
N GLY A 84 -1.95 12.01 13.70
CA GLY A 84 -2.09 13.23 12.92
C GLY A 84 -3.21 13.10 11.88
N GLU A 85 -3.56 14.19 11.21
CA GLU A 85 -4.58 14.19 10.14
C GLU A 85 -4.05 13.57 8.84
N THR A 86 -2.75 13.69 8.62
CA THR A 86 -2.06 13.19 7.43
C THR A 86 -0.80 12.43 7.81
N LEU A 87 -0.53 11.32 7.12
CA LEU A 87 0.67 10.51 7.29
C LEU A 87 1.39 10.31 5.97
N ASP A 88 2.64 10.77 5.87
CA ASP A 88 3.53 10.46 4.75
C ASP A 88 4.37 9.22 5.08
N ILE A 89 4.16 8.12 4.36
CA ILE A 89 4.97 6.92 4.52
C ILE A 89 6.35 7.17 3.92
N ARG A 90 7.38 7.08 4.77
CA ARG A 90 8.79 7.16 4.36
C ARG A 90 9.31 5.77 4.02
N ASP A 91 9.06 4.80 4.89
CA ASP A 91 9.49 3.41 4.71
C ASP A 91 8.40 2.43 5.16
N ARG A 92 8.35 1.24 4.53
CA ARG A 92 7.59 0.07 5.00
C ARG A 92 8.57 -0.98 5.51
N LEU A 93 8.32 -1.49 6.71
CA LEU A 93 9.10 -2.53 7.38
C LEU A 93 8.26 -3.81 7.43
N THR A 94 8.88 -4.96 7.20
CA THR A 94 8.16 -6.23 6.95
C THR A 94 8.09 -7.17 8.15
N ASP A 95 8.99 -7.05 9.15
CA ASP A 95 9.02 -7.96 10.31
C ASP A 95 9.39 -7.23 11.61
N PRO A 96 8.41 -6.89 12.48
CA PRO A 96 6.96 -6.99 12.27
C PRO A 96 6.44 -5.89 11.30
N PRO A 97 5.25 -6.07 10.69
CA PRO A 97 4.68 -5.09 9.76
C PRO A 97 4.50 -3.68 10.37
N ARG A 98 5.34 -2.74 9.93
CA ARG A 98 5.39 -1.36 10.42
C ARG A 98 5.59 -0.37 9.29
N VAL A 99 5.28 0.89 9.56
CA VAL A 99 5.56 2.02 8.67
C VAL A 99 6.29 3.10 9.43
N ARG A 100 7.32 3.68 8.78
CA ARG A 100 7.94 4.91 9.24
C ARG A 100 7.24 6.08 8.57
N VAL A 101 6.66 6.99 9.34
CA VAL A 101 5.82 8.06 8.82
C VAL A 101 6.26 9.43 9.31
N ARG A 102 5.90 10.48 8.56
CA ARG A 102 5.81 11.86 9.07
C ARG A 102 4.34 12.23 9.22
N ALA A 103 3.96 12.79 10.35
CA ALA A 103 2.60 13.28 10.59
C ALA A 103 2.52 14.78 10.31
N ASP A 104 1.49 15.22 9.59
CA ASP A 104 1.13 16.64 9.40
C ASP A 104 2.29 17.53 8.92
N GLY A 105 3.10 17.01 7.99
CA GLY A 105 4.25 17.71 7.44
C GLY A 105 5.43 17.89 8.42
N SER A 106 5.34 17.33 9.63
CA SER A 106 6.42 17.38 10.62
C SER A 106 7.70 16.75 10.08
N PRO A 107 8.89 17.33 10.34
CA PRO A 107 10.15 16.73 9.92
C PRO A 107 10.48 15.45 10.71
N ALA A 108 9.89 15.26 11.88
CA ALA A 108 10.11 14.11 12.74
C ALA A 108 9.45 12.85 12.17
N THR A 109 10.17 11.73 12.20
CA THR A 109 9.63 10.44 11.81
C THR A 109 9.26 9.60 13.02
N ALA A 110 8.12 8.94 12.95
CA ALA A 110 7.67 7.95 13.93
C ALA A 110 7.51 6.59 13.26
N GLU A 111 7.77 5.52 14.00
CA GLU A 111 7.46 4.16 13.56
C GLU A 111 6.15 3.70 14.18
N LEU A 112 5.21 3.32 13.35
CA LEU A 112 3.88 2.90 13.75
C LEU A 112 3.59 1.49 13.24
N PRO A 113 2.77 0.71 13.98
CA PRO A 113 2.17 -0.51 13.42
C PRO A 113 1.41 -0.18 12.14
N ILE A 114 1.57 -1.01 11.10
CA ILE A 114 0.88 -0.79 9.81
C ILE A 114 -0.65 -0.74 9.97
N ALA A 115 -1.18 -1.43 10.99
CA ALA A 115 -2.61 -1.45 11.33
C ALA A 115 -3.19 -0.07 11.67
N VAL A 116 -2.37 0.91 12.09
CA VAL A 116 -2.82 2.29 12.32
C VAL A 116 -3.42 2.90 11.05
N LEU A 117 -2.94 2.50 9.87
CA LEU A 117 -3.44 2.99 8.59
C LEU A 117 -4.88 2.57 8.29
N GLN A 118 -5.49 1.65 9.06
CA GLN A 118 -6.93 1.33 8.93
C GLN A 118 -7.82 2.54 9.24
N MET A 119 -7.34 3.47 10.08
CA MET A 119 -8.03 4.74 10.36
C MET A 119 -7.92 5.74 9.21
N TYR A 120 -7.07 5.45 8.21
CA TYR A 120 -6.71 6.37 7.14
C TYR A 120 -7.19 5.84 5.78
N ARG A 121 -7.34 6.76 4.82
CA ARG A 121 -7.52 6.46 3.41
C ARG A 121 -6.29 6.89 2.63
N LEU A 122 -5.86 6.09 1.67
CA LEU A 122 -4.82 6.49 0.73
C LEU A 122 -5.32 7.71 -0.06
N ALA A 123 -4.52 8.78 -0.06
CA ALA A 123 -4.88 10.05 -0.69
C ALA A 123 -4.04 10.33 -1.93
N SER A 124 -2.73 10.07 -1.86
CA SER A 124 -1.81 10.28 -2.97
C SER A 124 -0.61 9.35 -2.89
N TRP A 125 0.09 9.21 -4.02
CA TRP A 125 1.36 8.51 -4.09
C TRP A 125 2.31 9.21 -5.06
N ASP A 126 3.41 9.76 -4.52
CA ASP A 126 4.49 10.31 -5.33
C ASP A 126 5.48 9.21 -5.72
N ARG A 127 5.50 8.81 -7.00
CA ARG A 127 6.32 7.69 -7.47
C ARG A 127 7.79 8.05 -7.69
N GLY A 128 8.14 9.34 -7.81
CA GLY A 128 9.52 9.85 -7.91
C GLY A 128 10.31 9.40 -9.12
#